data_AF-A0A943A463-F1
#
_entry.id   AF-A0A943A463-F1
#
_cell.length_a   1.000
_cell.length_b   1.000
_cell.length_c   1.000
_cell.angle_alpha   90.00
_cell.angle_beta   90.00
_cell.angle_gamma   90.00
#
_symmetry.space_group_name_H-M   'P 1'
#
loop_
_entity.id
_entity.type
_entity.pdbx_description
1 polymer ?
#
loop_
_entity_poly.entity_id
_entity_poly.type
_entity_poly.pdbx_seq_one_letter_code
_entity_poly.pdbx_strand_id
1 'polypeptide(L)' 'MIIIATESRGIRFSKSEITLDENGDFIVTEYKKDDTIVTNLSNKIREFIGLEGVDISFGQKSETESEE' A
#
# COMPACT_ATOMS: atom_id res chain seq x y z
N MET A 1 19.23 -6.50 -30.49
CA MET A 1 19.02 -5.88 -29.16
C MET A 1 17.52 -5.79 -28.97
N ILE A 2 16.94 -6.60 -28.07
CA ILE A 2 15.50 -6.56 -27.81
C ILE A 2 15.28 -5.45 -26.77
N ILE A 3 14.52 -4.42 -27.13
CA ILE A 3 14.06 -3.42 -26.17
C ILE A 3 12.78 -4.00 -25.56
N ILE A 4 12.85 -4.43 -24.30
CA ILE A 4 11.67 -4.87 -23.55
C ILE A 4 11.10 -3.61 -22.89
N ALA A 5 9.94 -3.17 -23.36
CA ALA A 5 9.20 -2.10 -22.71
C ALA A 5 8.43 -2.69 -21.52
N THR A 6 8.71 -2.21 -20.31
CA THR A 6 8.04 -2.64 -19.09
C THR A 6 7.05 -1.57 -18.67
N GLU A 7 5.75 -1.90 -18.62
CA GLU A 7 4.73 -1.06 -18.00
C GLU A 7 4.55 -1.53 -16.56
N SER A 8 4.74 -0.62 -15.59
CA SER A 8 4.48 -0.90 -14.18
C SER A 8 3.21 -0.20 -13.72
N ARG A 9 2.31 -0.95 -13.10
CA ARG A 9 1.14 -0.43 -12.40
C ARG A 9 1.23 -0.90 -10.95
N GLY A 10 1.20 0.05 -10.02
CA GLY A 10 1.33 -0.23 -8.59
C GLY A 10 0.43 0.70 -7.79
N ILE A 11 -0.08 0.18 -6.67
CA ILE A 11 -0.74 0.96 -5.64
C ILE A 11 0.28 1.31 -4.56
N ARG A 12 0.26 2.54 -4.06
CA ARG A 12 1.16 2.98 -3.00
C ARG A 12 0.42 3.91 -2.06
N PHE A 13 0.49 3.58 -0.78
CA PHE A 13 -0.03 4.40 0.31
C PHE A 13 1.15 5.01 1.07
N SER A 14 0.95 6.21 1.62
CA SER A 14 1.99 6.93 2.36
C SER A 14 1.46 7.44 3.68
N LYS A 15 2.31 7.45 4.72
CA LYS A 15 1.92 7.84 6.10
C LYS A 15 0.61 7.16 6.51
N SER A 16 0.60 5.85 6.36
CA SER A 16 -0.62 5.05 6.42
C SER A 16 -0.56 4.01 7.53
N GLU A 17 -1.72 3.75 8.11
CA GLU A 17 -1.97 2.66 9.03
C GLU A 17 -2.85 1.61 8.37
N ILE A 18 -2.56 0.33 8.62
CA ILE A 18 -3.39 -0.79 8.16
C ILE A 18 -4.10 -1.37 9.38
N THR A 19 -5.42 -1.44 9.33
CA THR A 19 -6.27 -2.05 10.35
C THR A 19 -7.13 -3.15 9.74
N LEU A 20 -7.71 -4.00 10.59
CA LEU A 20 -8.68 -5.02 10.21
C LEU A 20 -10.07 -4.56 10.65
N ASP A 21 -11.04 -4.59 9.74
CA ASP A 21 -12.44 -4.28 10.09
C ASP A 21 -13.18 -5.49 10.67
N GLU A 22 -14.44 -5.29 11.05
CA GLU A 22 -15.30 -6.33 11.63
C GLU A 22 -15.63 -7.47 10.65
N ASN A 23 -15.50 -7.22 9.34
CA ASN A 23 -15.76 -8.20 8.28
C ASN A 23 -14.50 -8.98 7.89
N GLY A 24 -13.34 -8.66 8.50
CA GLY A 24 -12.05 -9.25 8.16
C GLY A 24 -11.39 -8.65 6.91
N ASP A 25 -11.87 -7.49 6.44
CA ASP A 25 -11.21 -6.73 5.37
C ASP A 25 -10.10 -5.85 5.94
N PHE A 26 -8.98 -5.76 5.21
CA PHE A 26 -7.91 -4.83 5.52
C PHE A 26 -8.31 -3.42 5.06
N ILE A 27 -8.21 -2.47 5.97
CA ILE A 27 -8.44 -1.05 5.71
C ILE A 27 -7.11 -0.32 5.83
N VAL A 28 -6.81 0.53 4.86
CA VAL A 28 -5.66 1.44 4.92
C VAL A 28 -6.17 2.88 5.11
N THR A 29 -5.66 3.53 6.14
CA THR A 29 -5.95 4.93 6.47
C THR A 29 -4.70 5.75 6.23
N GLU A 30 -4.73 6.64 5.24
CA GLU A 30 -3.65 7.60 4.94
C GLU A 30 -3.89 8.92 5.65
N TYR A 31 -2.90 9.34 6.43
CA TYR A 31 -2.93 10.61 7.16
C TYR A 31 -2.24 11.71 6.34
N LYS A 32 -3.03 12.64 5.81
CA LYS A 32 -2.53 13.88 5.19
C LYS A 32 -2.59 15.02 6.22
N LYS A 33 -1.95 16.14 5.89
CA LYS A 33 -1.85 17.30 6.80
C LYS A 33 -3.22 17.82 7.24
N ASP A 34 -4.18 17.81 6.31
CA ASP A 34 -5.50 18.42 6.49
C ASP A 34 -6.66 17.44 6.23
N ASP A 35 -6.35 16.17 5.94
CA ASP A 35 -7.35 15.19 5.50
C ASP A 35 -6.92 13.76 5.85
N THR A 36 -7.91 12.87 5.92
CA THR A 36 -7.72 11.44 6.13
C THR A 36 -8.41 10.68 5.02
N ILE A 37 -7.64 9.85 4.30
CA ILE A 37 -8.18 9.02 3.22
C ILE A 37 -8.26 7.59 3.71
N VAL A 38 -9.48 7.04 3.72
CA VAL A 38 -9.74 5.65 4.10
C VAL A 38 -10.00 4.84 2.84
N THR A 39 -9.24 3.77 2.64
CA THR A 39 -9.35 2.87 1.48
C THR A 39 -9.47 1.43 1.96
N ASN A 40 -10.38 0.64 1.38
CA ASN A 40 -10.41 -0.80 1.60
C ASN A 40 -9.27 -1.45 0.78
N LEU A 41 -8.21 -1.86 1.48
CA LEU A 41 -7.01 -2.45 0.90
C LEU A 41 -7.30 -3.82 0.28
N SER A 42 -8.18 -4.63 0.90
CA SER A 42 -8.60 -5.92 0.33
C SER A 42 -9.15 -5.76 -1.09
N ASN A 43 -10.01 -4.76 -1.33
CA ASN A 43 -10.55 -4.46 -2.65
C ASN A 43 -9.46 -4.06 -3.65
N LYS A 44 -8.45 -3.31 -3.20
CA LYS A 44 -7.33 -2.93 -4.06
C LYS A 44 -6.43 -4.11 -4.41
N ILE A 45 -6.18 -5.02 -3.46
CA ILE A 45 -5.42 -6.24 -3.72
C ILE A 45 -6.18 -7.15 -4.70
N ARG A 46 -7.52 -7.17 -4.64
CA ARG A 46 -8.35 -7.95 -5.59
C ARG A 46 -8.10 -7.56 -7.06
N GLU A 47 -7.68 -6.32 -7.36
CA GLU A 47 -7.33 -5.88 -8.72
C GLU A 47 -6.11 -6.63 -9.31
N PHE A 48 -5.30 -7.28 -8.46
CA PHE A 48 -4.08 -8.01 -8.86
C PHE A 48 -4.27 -9.53 -8.92
N ILE A 49 -5.47 -10.05 -8.61
CA ILE A 49 -5.74 -11.49 -8.62
C ILE A 49 -5.58 -12.04 -10.04
N GLY A 50 -4.81 -13.12 -10.18
CA GLY A 50 -4.59 -13.82 -11.45
C GLY A 50 -3.53 -13.20 -12.35
N LEU A 51 -2.86 -12.14 -11.91
CA LEU A 51 -1.68 -11.59 -12.60
C LEU A 51 -0.43 -12.36 -12.18
N GLU A 52 0.41 -12.72 -13.15
CA GLU A 52 1.72 -13.32 -12.89
C GLU A 52 2.80 -12.24 -12.72
N GLY A 53 3.81 -12.52 -11.90
CA GLY A 53 4.93 -11.60 -11.68
C GLY A 53 4.63 -10.39 -10.78
N VAL A 54 3.61 -10.50 -9.92
CA VAL A 54 3.27 -9.44 -8.94
C VAL A 54 4.35 -9.36 -7.85
N ASP A 55 4.90 -8.17 -7.65
CA ASP A 55 5.80 -7.83 -6.54
C ASP A 55 4.99 -7.18 -5.40
N ILE A 56 5.14 -7.68 -4.17
CA ILE A 56 4.43 -7.18 -2.99
C ILE A 56 5.45 -6.78 -1.92
N SER A 57 5.41 -5.52 -1.49
CA SER A 57 6.32 -4.98 -0.48
C SER A 57 5.57 -4.35 0.69
N PHE A 58 5.99 -4.66 1.91
CA PHE A 58 5.57 -3.97 3.14
C PHE A 58 6.78 -3.31 3.79
N GLY A 59 6.67 -2.04 4.14
CA GLY A 59 7.72 -1.30 4.81
C GLY A 59 7.14 -0.26 5.73
N GLN A 60 7.59 -0.26 6.98
CA GLN A 60 7.23 0.75 7.97
C GLN A 60 8.44 1.64 8.22
N LYS A 61 8.27 2.95 8.08
CA LYS A 61 9.26 3.91 8.57
C LYS A 61 8.88 4.27 10.00
N SER A 62 9.68 3.84 10.96
CA SER A 62 9.65 4.38 12.32
C SER A 62 10.74 5.45 12.43
N GLU A 63 10.36 6.65 12.90
CA GLU A 63 11.33 7.61 13.40
C GLU A 63 11.66 7.18 14.82
N THR A 64 12.90 6.75 15.06
CA THR A 64 13.42 6.64 16.42
C THR A 64 13.91 8.03 16.79
N GLU A 65 13.35 8.63 17.86
CA GLU A 65 13.93 9.84 18.43
C GLU A 65 15.37 9.52 18.82
N SER A 66 16.34 10.14 18.13
CA SER A 66 17.72 10.09 18.57
C SER A 66 17.83 11.08 19.73
N GLU A 67 18.01 10.58 20.95
CA GLU A 67 18.50 11.42 22.04
C GLU A 67 19.87 11.96 21.60
N GLU A 68 20.01 13.29 21.61
CA GLU A 68 21.30 13.99 21.49
C GLU A 68 22.23 13.65 22.67
#